data_AF-A0A9D8VG82-F1
#
_entry.id   AF-A0A9D8VG82-F1
#
_cell.length_a   1.000
_cell.length_b   1.000
_cell.length_c   1.000
_cell.angle_alpha   90.00
_cell.angle_beta   90.00
_cell.angle_gamma   90.00
#
_symmetry.space_group_name_H-M   'P 1'
#
loop_
_entity.id
_entity.type
_entity.pdbx_description
1 polymer ?
#
loop_
_entity_poly.entity_id
_entity_poly.type
_entity_poly.pdbx_seq_one_letter_code
_entity_poly.pdbx_strand_id
1 'polypeptide(L)'
;MSSPEGTFEESLDRLEKLTELLESPETGLEQAIELYEQGTKLARTCMERLEQAEQRVEKLRAQPAGSPAGGDGEANSLSVPDSNTSGTLFE
;
A
#
# COMPACT_ATOMS: atom_id res chain seq x y z
N MET A 1 -15.45 -3.29 -27.67
CA MET A 1 -15.39 -2.93 -26.25
C MET A 1 -13.94 -2.56 -25.97
N SER A 2 -13.69 -1.31 -25.56
CA SER A 2 -12.34 -0.73 -25.48
C SER A 2 -11.42 -1.55 -24.59
N SER A 3 -10.35 -2.08 -25.18
CA SER A 3 -9.23 -2.67 -24.46
C SER A 3 -8.67 -1.64 -23.50
N PRO A 4 -8.63 -1.90 -22.18
CA PRO A 4 -8.12 -0.94 -21.22
C PRO A 4 -6.60 -0.96 -21.20
N GLU A 5 -5.95 -0.61 -22.33
CA GLU A 5 -4.49 -0.54 -22.47
C GLU A 5 -3.86 0.07 -21.20
N GLY A 6 -3.35 -0.79 -20.33
CA GLY A 6 -2.92 -0.40 -18.99
C GLY A 6 -3.72 -0.96 -17.83
N THR A 7 -4.30 -2.16 -17.88
CA THR A 7 -4.57 -2.95 -16.65
C THR A 7 -3.34 -3.74 -16.20
N PHE A 8 -3.32 -4.20 -14.94
CA PHE A 8 -2.24 -5.06 -14.44
C PHE A 8 -2.21 -6.39 -15.21
N GLU A 9 -3.39 -6.98 -15.42
CA GLU A 9 -3.55 -8.27 -16.12
C GLU A 9 -3.05 -8.20 -17.56
N GLU A 10 -3.35 -7.12 -18.30
CA GLU A 10 -2.80 -6.94 -19.65
C GLU A 10 -1.30 -6.69 -19.66
N SER A 11 -0.76 -5.98 -18.66
CA SER A 11 0.68 -5.75 -18.55
C SER A 11 1.42 -7.07 -18.29
N LEU A 12 0.80 -7.96 -17.51
CA LEU A 12 1.30 -9.30 -17.23
C LEU A 12 1.23 -10.21 -18.46
N ASP A 13 0.08 -10.29 -19.14
CA ASP A 13 -0.09 -11.06 -20.38
C ASP A 13 0.92 -10.63 -21.47
N ARG A 14 1.18 -9.32 -21.58
CA ARG A 14 2.17 -8.81 -22.53
C ARG A 14 3.59 -9.18 -22.14
N LEU A 15 3.91 -9.21 -20.84
CA LEU A 15 5.21 -9.65 -20.34
C LEU A 15 5.44 -11.15 -20.59
N GLU A 16 4.42 -11.98 -20.42
CA GLU A 16 4.46 -13.41 -20.74
C GLU A 16 4.77 -13.63 -22.22
N LYS A 17 4.04 -12.95 -23.12
CA LYS A 17 4.28 -13.01 -24.57
C LYS A 17 5.68 -12.57 -24.97
N LEU A 18 6.21 -11.51 -24.35
CA LEU A 18 7.58 -11.06 -24.61
C LEU A 18 8.61 -12.11 -24.17
N THR A 19 8.33 -12.82 -23.08
CA THR A 19 9.20 -13.89 -22.57
C THR A 19 9.20 -15.08 -23.53
N GLU A 20 8.02 -15.51 -24.01
CA GLU A 20 7.89 -16.58 -25.02
C GLU A 20 8.65 -16.24 -26.32
N LEU A 21 8.58 -14.98 -26.76
CA LEU A 21 9.33 -14.50 -27.92
C LEU A 21 10.84 -14.51 -27.65
N LEU A 22 11.30 -14.10 -26.46
CA LEU A 22 12.71 -14.14 -26.08
C LEU A 22 13.29 -15.55 -26.03
N GLU A 23 12.47 -16.54 -25.67
CA GLU A 23 12.87 -17.96 -25.64
C GLU A 23 12.82 -18.64 -27.01
N SER A 24 12.21 -17.99 -28.01
CA SER A 24 12.08 -18.54 -29.35
C SER A 24 13.44 -18.57 -30.07
N PRO A 25 13.82 -19.70 -30.70
CA PRO A 25 15.12 -19.84 -31.40
C PRO A 25 15.23 -18.98 -32.66
N GLU A 26 14.12 -18.41 -33.13
CA GLU A 26 14.05 -17.52 -34.30
C GLU A 26 14.34 -16.06 -33.94
N THR A 27 14.45 -15.74 -32.65
CA THR A 27 14.68 -14.37 -32.18
C THR A 27 16.14 -14.00 -32.35
N GLY A 28 16.39 -13.07 -33.28
CA GLY A 28 17.72 -12.51 -33.53
C GLY A 28 18.19 -11.62 -32.38
N LEU A 29 19.51 -11.35 -32.32
CA LEU A 29 20.13 -10.58 -31.24
C LEU A 29 19.52 -9.17 -31.07
N GLU A 30 19.34 -8.43 -32.16
CA GLU A 30 18.75 -7.07 -32.12
C GLU A 30 17.32 -7.11 -31.59
N GLN A 31 16.52 -8.09 -32.05
CA GLN A 31 15.15 -8.27 -31.59
C GLN A 31 15.09 -8.69 -30.12
N ALA A 32 16.01 -9.55 -29.66
CA ALA A 32 16.11 -9.93 -28.26
C ALA A 32 16.39 -8.72 -27.34
N ILE A 33 17.25 -7.79 -27.78
CA ILE A 33 17.53 -6.56 -27.05
C ILE A 33 16.27 -5.69 -26.94
N GLU A 34 15.54 -5.48 -28.03
CA GLU A 34 14.29 -4.73 -28.02
C GLU A 34 13.22 -5.37 -27.12
N LEU A 35 13.04 -6.69 -27.22
CA LEU A 35 12.10 -7.44 -26.39
C LEU A 35 12.47 -7.32 -24.90
N TYR A 36 13.77 -7.39 -24.58
CA TYR A 36 14.27 -7.25 -23.21
C TYR A 36 14.01 -5.85 -22.64
N GLU A 37 14.25 -4.79 -23.42
CA GLU A 37 13.96 -3.42 -22.99
C GLU A 37 12.45 -3.22 -22.74
N GLN A 38 11.61 -3.75 -23.62
CA GLN A 38 10.15 -3.70 -23.47
C GLN A 38 9.68 -4.49 -22.24
N GLY A 39 10.19 -5.71 -22.05
CA GLY A 39 9.88 -6.56 -20.91
C GLY A 39 10.28 -5.91 -19.59
N THR A 40 11.45 -5.27 -19.54
CA THR A 40 11.93 -4.56 -18.34
C THR A 40 11.02 -3.38 -17.98
N LYS A 41 10.53 -2.62 -18.97
CA LYS A 41 9.59 -1.51 -18.75
C LYS A 41 8.23 -2.01 -18.24
N LEU A 42 7.71 -3.09 -18.80
CA LEU A 42 6.46 -3.70 -18.37
C LEU A 42 6.58 -4.27 -16.95
N ALA A 43 7.65 -5.00 -16.65
CA ALA A 43 7.92 -5.54 -15.32
C ALA A 43 7.95 -4.44 -14.26
N ARG A 44 8.63 -3.32 -14.53
CA ARG A 44 8.64 -2.13 -13.64
C ARG A 44 7.23 -1.59 -13.39
N THR A 45 6.44 -1.44 -14.45
CA THR A 45 5.06 -0.96 -14.35
C THR A 45 4.19 -1.88 -13.49
N CYS A 46 4.36 -3.20 -13.62
CA CYS A 46 3.65 -4.18 -12.79
C CYS A 46 4.06 -4.06 -11.31
N MET A 47 5.36 -3.93 -11.02
CA MET A 47 5.87 -3.76 -9.66
C MET A 47 5.33 -2.49 -9.00
N GLU A 48 5.34 -1.35 -9.70
CA GLU A 48 4.82 -0.08 -9.19
C GLU A 48 3.33 -0.18 -8.83
N ARG A 49 2.53 -0.87 -9.64
CA ARG A 49 1.11 -1.08 -9.37
C ARG A 49 0.88 -1.96 -8.15
N LEU A 50 1.67 -3.02 -7.99
CA LEU A 50 1.59 -3.89 -6.81
C LEU A 50 1.97 -3.12 -5.55
N GLU A 51 3.02 -2.30 -5.60
CA GLU A 51 3.43 -1.46 -4.48
C GLU A 51 2.31 -0.48 -4.09
N GLN A 52 1.69 0.19 -5.07
CA GLN A 52 0.55 1.08 -4.81
C GLN A 52 -0.65 0.35 -4.20
N ALA A 53 -0.95 -0.86 -4.69
CA ALA A 53 -2.02 -1.69 -4.15
C ALA A 53 -1.72 -2.09 -2.69
N GLU A 54 -0.49 -2.52 -2.40
CA GLU A 54 -0.05 -2.87 -1.04
C GLU A 54 -0.16 -1.67 -0.09
N GLN A 55 0.36 -0.51 -0.48
CA GLN A 55 0.24 0.71 0.31
C GLN A 55 -1.20 1.09 0.59
N ARG A 56 -2.11 0.90 -0.37
CA ARG A 56 -3.53 1.18 -0.19
C ARG A 56 -4.18 0.20 0.79
N VAL A 57 -3.84 -1.08 0.70
CA VAL A 57 -4.30 -2.11 1.65
C VAL A 57 -3.81 -1.79 3.06
N GLU A 58 -2.54 -1.43 3.22
CA GLU A 58 -1.97 -1.10 4.53
C GLU A 58 -2.66 0.12 5.17
N LYS A 59 -2.92 1.17 4.38
CA LYS A 59 -3.70 2.34 4.84
C LYS A 59 -5.12 1.97 5.26
N LEU A 60 -5.76 1.02 4.59
CA LEU A 60 -7.10 0.54 4.97
C LEU A 60 -7.06 -0.30 6.25
N ARG A 61 -6.01 -1.08 6.47
CA ARG A 61 -5.81 -1.87 7.71
C ARG A 61 -5.48 -0.98 8.91
N ALA A 62 -4.72 0.09 8.69
CA ALA A 62 -4.35 1.06 9.74
C ALA A 62 -5.50 2.01 10.13
N GLN A 63 -6.58 2.08 9.34
CA GLN A 63 -7.80 2.78 9.75
C GLN A 63 -8.59 1.89 10.71
N PRO A 64 -8.72 2.25 12.00
CA PRO A 64 -9.58 1.48 12.88
C PRO A 64 -11.01 1.52 12.31
N ALA A 65 -11.56 0.33 12.07
CA ALA A 65 -12.96 0.16 11.71
C ALA A 65 -13.82 0.68 12.88
N GLY A 66 -14.20 1.96 12.83
CA GLY A 66 -15.13 2.59 13.76
C GLY A 66 -14.54 3.75 14.55
N SER A 67 -14.64 4.95 14.00
CA SER A 67 -14.95 6.14 14.81
C SER A 67 -16.24 6.74 14.27
N PRO A 68 -17.42 6.37 14.80
CA PRO A 68 -18.55 7.26 14.71
C PRO A 68 -18.26 8.52 15.54
N ALA A 69 -18.76 9.63 15.02
CA ALA A 69 -18.68 10.97 15.55
C ALA A 69 -19.04 11.10 17.04
N GLY A 70 -18.55 12.21 17.64
CA GLY A 70 -19.31 13.04 18.58
C GLY A 70 -19.95 12.33 19.77
N GLY A 71 -19.25 12.36 20.90
CA GLY A 71 -19.81 12.09 22.21
C GLY A 71 -19.29 13.11 23.20
N ASP A 72 -19.81 14.33 23.09
CA ASP A 72 -19.87 15.36 24.13
C ASP A 72 -20.54 14.78 25.40
N GLY A 73 -19.76 14.06 26.19
CA GLY A 73 -20.15 13.56 27.51
C GLY A 73 -19.82 14.58 28.59
N GLU A 74 -20.68 15.59 28.67
CA GLU A 74 -21.11 16.36 29.85
C GLU A 74 -20.17 16.46 31.06
N ALA A 75 -19.82 17.71 31.37
CA ALA A 75 -19.20 18.12 32.62
C ALA A 75 -20.11 17.85 33.84
N ASN A 76 -19.42 17.72 34.99
CA ASN A 76 -19.85 18.09 36.34
C ASN A 76 -20.47 16.98 37.20
N SER A 77 -19.74 16.55 38.24
CA SER A 77 -20.25 16.71 39.61
C SER A 77 -19.16 16.50 40.69
N LEU A 78 -18.84 17.61 41.36
CA LEU A 78 -18.66 17.74 42.83
C LEU A 78 -17.41 17.10 43.47
N SER A 79 -16.43 17.94 43.88
CA SER A 79 -16.25 18.45 45.27
C SER A 79 -15.41 17.49 46.14
N VAL A 80 -14.31 17.87 46.81
CA VAL A 80 -13.91 19.14 47.45
C VAL A 80 -12.37 19.29 47.52
N PRO A 81 -11.83 20.51 47.53
CA PRO A 81 -10.47 20.80 47.97
C PRO A 81 -10.45 21.25 49.44
N ASP A 82 -9.70 20.57 50.31
CA ASP A 82 -8.97 21.15 51.48
C ASP A 82 -8.12 20.03 52.13
N SER A 83 -6.79 20.10 52.08
CA SER A 83 -5.88 20.67 53.09
C SER A 83 -5.52 19.72 54.25
N ASN A 84 -4.20 19.62 54.45
CA ASN A 84 -3.50 19.30 55.70
C ASN A 84 -3.59 17.85 56.23
N THR A 85 -2.46 17.13 56.22
CA THR A 85 -1.86 16.65 57.47
C THR A 85 -0.36 16.44 57.27
N SER A 86 0.37 17.31 57.94
CA SER A 86 1.79 17.25 58.28
C SER A 86 2.16 15.96 59.04
N GLY A 87 3.42 15.53 58.91
CA GLY A 87 4.05 14.47 59.73
C GLY A 87 4.34 13.20 58.93
N THR A 88 5.54 12.62 58.90
CA THR A 88 6.55 12.55 59.95
C THR A 88 7.93 12.28 59.34
N LEU A 89 8.89 13.10 59.73
CA LEU A 89 10.31 12.82 59.85
C LEU A 89 10.52 11.60 60.78
N PHE A 90 11.33 10.61 60.40
CA PHE A 90 12.19 9.87 61.35
C PHE A 90 13.32 9.11 60.63
N GLU A 91 14.53 9.40 61.12
CA GLU A 91 15.91 8.85 60.97
C GLU A 91 16.30 7.93 59.80
#